data_AF-A0A7S0RKB3-F1
#
_entry.id   AF-A0A7S0RKB3-F1
#
_cell.length_a   1.000
_cell.length_b   1.000
_cell.length_c   1.000
_cell.angle_alpha   90.00
_cell.angle_beta   90.00
_cell.angle_gamma   90.00
#
_symmetry.space_group_name_H-M   'P 1'
#
loop_
_entity.id
_entity.type
_entity.pdbx_description
1 polymer ?
#
loop_
_entity_poly.entity_id
_entity_poly.type
_entity_poly.pdbx_seq_one_letter_code
_entity_poly.pdbx_strand_id
1 'polypeptide(L)'
;DLFKLFQTGDLGNIDKLDPEAAAKLPNLAQLKKALYSDEYRAFIREVTGCGELADKTDCACSVYAHGCHLLCHDDVIGTRRVSWIIYLSDPDEPWTEADGGALELYPLLDAKPHTPHVNPSARHLPGFNTCAMFTVTPGKSFHAVQEVFARDKPRLSIQGWYHAPTEPEGKE
;
A
#
# COMPACT_ATOMS: atom_id res chain seq x y z
N ASP A 1 9.90 5.06 -14.78
CA ASP A 1 9.83 3.78 -15.53
C ASP A 1 8.85 2.81 -14.86
N LEU A 2 8.93 2.61 -13.55
CA LEU A 2 8.13 1.64 -12.81
C LEU A 2 6.64 2.00 -12.66
N PHE A 3 6.28 3.29 -12.67
CA PHE A 3 4.92 3.70 -12.35
C PHE A 3 4.48 4.98 -13.05
N LYS A 4 3.16 5.15 -13.07
CA LYS A 4 2.46 6.41 -13.34
C LYS A 4 1.29 6.50 -12.36
N LEU A 5 1.35 7.44 -11.42
CA LEU A 5 0.26 7.75 -10.48
C LEU A 5 0.43 9.18 -9.96
N PHE A 6 -0.63 9.72 -9.35
CA PHE A 6 -0.55 10.94 -8.56
C PHE A 6 -0.42 10.56 -7.09
N GLN A 7 0.59 11.11 -6.41
CA GLN A 7 0.83 10.82 -5.01
C GLN A 7 1.06 12.12 -4.24
N THR A 8 0.53 12.18 -3.02
CA THR A 8 0.91 13.24 -2.08
C THR A 8 2.33 13.03 -1.57
N GLY A 9 2.88 14.04 -0.90
CA GLY A 9 4.01 13.81 0.00
C GLY A 9 3.63 12.87 1.16
N ASP A 10 4.64 12.42 1.90
CA ASP A 10 4.48 11.60 3.11
C ASP A 10 3.60 12.33 4.14
N LEU A 11 2.53 11.64 4.58
CA LEU A 11 1.55 12.12 5.56
C LEU A 11 2.12 12.22 6.98
N GLY A 12 3.32 11.66 7.24
CA GLY A 12 4.12 11.99 8.41
C GLY A 12 4.42 13.49 8.51
N ASN A 13 4.45 14.21 7.40
CA ASN A 13 4.63 15.67 7.41
C ASN A 13 3.34 16.46 7.71
N ILE A 14 2.18 15.81 7.79
CA ILE A 14 0.92 16.49 8.17
C ILE A 14 1.05 17.13 9.56
N ASP A 15 1.84 16.54 10.46
CA ASP A 15 2.06 17.07 11.82
C ASP A 15 2.85 18.39 11.82
N LYS A 16 3.44 18.75 10.68
CA LYS A 16 4.24 19.98 10.48
C LYS A 16 3.50 21.02 9.63
N LEU A 17 2.26 20.75 9.24
CA LEU A 17 1.45 21.74 8.52
C LEU A 17 1.19 22.95 9.41
N ASP A 18 1.05 24.12 8.80
CA ASP A 18 0.55 25.28 9.51
C ASP A 18 -0.89 25.04 10.01
N PRO A 19 -1.34 25.77 11.05
CA PRO A 19 -2.66 25.53 11.65
C PRO A 19 -3.83 25.64 10.67
N GLU A 20 -3.73 26.49 9.63
CA GLU A 20 -4.80 26.67 8.65
C GLU A 20 -4.91 25.46 7.72
N ALA A 21 -3.77 24.94 7.25
CA ALA A 21 -3.72 23.71 6.46
C ALA A 21 -4.12 22.47 7.28
N ALA A 22 -3.67 22.37 8.53
CA ALA A 22 -4.03 21.27 9.42
C ALA A 22 -5.54 21.21 9.69
N ALA A 23 -6.19 22.36 9.87
CA ALA A 23 -7.63 22.46 10.09
C ALA A 23 -8.47 21.96 8.90
N LYS A 24 -7.90 21.86 7.70
CA LYS A 24 -8.57 21.34 6.49
C LYS A 24 -8.56 19.80 6.41
N LEU A 25 -7.74 19.12 7.22
CA LEU A 25 -7.51 17.67 7.14
C LEU A 25 -7.74 16.92 8.47
N PRO A 26 -8.76 17.24 9.30
CA PRO A 26 -8.91 16.67 10.63
C PRO A 26 -9.15 15.15 10.61
N ASN A 27 -9.96 14.68 9.66
CA ASN A 27 -10.28 13.25 9.53
C ASN A 27 -9.07 12.43 9.06
N LEU A 28 -8.26 12.98 8.16
CA LEU A 28 -7.04 12.33 7.70
C LEU A 28 -6.01 12.23 8.83
N ALA A 29 -5.87 13.28 9.64
CA ALA A 29 -5.03 13.25 10.83
C ALA A 29 -5.51 12.21 11.85
N GLN A 30 -6.83 12.11 12.07
CA GLN A 30 -7.42 11.11 12.96
C GLN A 30 -7.20 9.68 12.45
N LEU A 31 -7.41 9.43 11.15
CA LEU A 31 -7.17 8.13 10.53
C LEU A 31 -5.69 7.73 10.65
N LYS A 32 -4.76 8.63 10.31
CA LYS A 32 -3.32 8.40 10.45
C LYS A 32 -2.96 8.03 11.90
N LYS A 33 -3.45 8.80 12.87
CA LYS A 33 -3.22 8.54 14.29
C LYS A 33 -3.75 7.16 14.72
N ALA A 34 -4.93 6.75 14.24
CA ALA A 34 -5.50 5.45 14.54
C ALA A 34 -4.65 4.30 13.95
N LEU A 35 -4.31 4.39 12.67
CA LEU A 35 -3.51 3.37 11.96
C LEU A 35 -2.12 3.19 12.57
N TYR A 36 -1.51 4.27 13.07
CA TYR A 36 -0.19 4.24 13.69
C TYR A 36 -0.25 4.29 15.23
N SER A 37 -1.39 3.95 15.84
CA SER A 37 -1.50 3.82 17.30
C SER A 37 -0.84 2.53 17.80
N ASP A 38 -0.46 2.50 19.07
CA ASP A 38 0.11 1.29 19.69
C ASP A 38 -0.88 0.12 19.70
N GLU A 39 -2.16 0.40 19.90
CA GLU A 39 -3.24 -0.59 19.83
C GLU A 39 -3.31 -1.22 18.44
N TYR A 40 -3.35 -0.39 17.39
CA TYR A 40 -3.43 -0.91 16.03
C TYR A 40 -2.14 -1.62 15.61
N ARG A 41 -0.95 -1.13 16.02
CA ARG A 41 0.30 -1.87 15.82
C ARG A 41 0.26 -3.23 16.52
N ALA A 42 -0.25 -3.33 17.74
CA ALA A 42 -0.39 -4.62 18.43
C ALA A 42 -1.28 -5.58 17.64
N PHE A 43 -2.41 -5.10 17.11
CA PHE A 43 -3.27 -5.87 16.21
C PHE A 43 -2.53 -6.35 14.96
N ILE A 44 -1.77 -5.48 14.29
CA ILE A 44 -0.98 -5.84 13.10
C ILE A 44 0.01 -6.96 13.43
N ARG A 45 0.71 -6.85 14.56
CA ARG A 45 1.67 -7.88 15.02
C ARG A 45 0.99 -9.22 15.25
N GLU A 46 -0.19 -9.20 15.86
CA GLU A 46 -0.97 -10.40 16.16
C GLU A 46 -1.41 -11.12 14.88
N VAL A 47 -2.02 -10.41 13.93
CA VAL A 47 -2.60 -11.03 12.72
C VAL A 47 -1.56 -11.43 11.67
N THR A 48 -0.41 -10.75 11.63
CA THR A 48 0.65 -11.03 10.65
C THR A 48 1.79 -11.89 11.19
N GLY A 49 1.96 -11.96 12.52
CA GLY A 49 3.12 -12.58 13.14
C GLY A 49 4.45 -11.86 12.83
N CYS A 50 4.42 -10.59 12.40
CA CYS A 50 5.59 -9.90 11.86
C CYS A 50 6.67 -9.52 12.89
N GLY A 51 6.45 -9.78 14.19
CA GLY A 51 7.36 -9.37 15.26
C GLY A 51 7.23 -7.90 15.64
N GLU A 52 8.26 -7.31 16.23
CA GLU A 52 8.24 -5.91 16.69
C GLU A 52 8.08 -4.89 15.55
N LEU A 53 7.35 -3.81 15.83
CA LEU A 53 7.15 -2.67 14.93
C LEU A 53 7.66 -1.38 15.61
N ALA A 54 8.35 -0.55 14.85
CA ALA A 54 8.87 0.74 15.28
C ALA A 54 7.75 1.81 15.32
N ASP A 55 7.93 2.81 16.19
CA ASP A 55 7.09 4.00 16.20
C ASP A 55 7.50 4.96 15.06
N LYS A 56 7.12 4.60 13.84
CA LYS A 56 7.37 5.37 12.63
C LYS A 56 6.13 5.38 11.75
N THR A 57 5.77 6.58 11.28
CA THR A 57 4.76 6.79 10.25
C THR A 57 5.41 6.82 8.88
N ASP A 58 4.82 6.14 7.89
CA ASP A 58 5.22 6.16 6.48
C ASP A 58 3.97 5.81 5.64
N CYS A 59 3.21 6.84 5.25
CA CYS A 59 2.04 6.64 4.40
C CYS A 59 1.80 7.84 3.47
N ALA A 60 1.12 7.58 2.36
CA ALA A 60 0.79 8.57 1.34
C ALA A 60 -0.59 8.30 0.74
N CYS A 61 -1.26 9.37 0.29
CA CYS A 61 -2.44 9.25 -0.55
C CYS A 61 -2.02 9.09 -2.01
N SER A 62 -2.65 8.15 -2.70
CA SER A 62 -2.38 7.82 -4.10
C SER A 62 -3.68 7.84 -4.91
N VAL A 63 -3.61 8.42 -6.11
CA VAL A 63 -4.69 8.39 -7.11
C VAL A 63 -4.17 7.77 -8.39
N TYR A 64 -4.84 6.71 -8.83
CA TYR A 64 -4.62 6.10 -10.15
C TYR A 64 -5.81 6.47 -11.05
N ALA A 65 -5.57 7.36 -12.01
CA ALA A 65 -6.51 7.68 -13.08
C ALA A 65 -6.28 6.78 -14.30
N HIS A 66 -7.04 6.97 -15.39
CA HIS A 66 -6.85 6.23 -16.63
C HIS A 66 -5.38 6.12 -17.08
N GLY A 67 -4.92 4.90 -17.31
CA GLY A 67 -3.56 4.56 -17.72
C GLY A 67 -2.50 4.65 -16.61
N CYS A 68 -2.89 4.98 -15.38
CA CYS A 68 -2.01 4.88 -14.22
C CYS A 68 -1.79 3.41 -13.85
N HIS A 69 -0.59 3.08 -13.39
CA HIS A 69 -0.15 1.72 -13.06
C HIS A 69 1.07 1.78 -12.14
N LEU A 70 1.36 0.65 -11.48
CA LEU A 70 2.61 0.40 -10.77
C LEU A 70 3.06 -1.02 -11.10
N LEU A 71 4.17 -1.15 -11.80
CA LEU A 71 4.69 -2.43 -12.28
C LEU A 71 5.20 -3.32 -11.12
N CYS A 72 5.46 -4.58 -11.43
CA CYS A 72 5.85 -5.60 -10.46
C CYS A 72 7.09 -5.21 -9.64
N HIS A 73 6.97 -5.25 -8.32
CA HIS A 73 8.01 -4.96 -7.32
C HIS A 73 7.69 -5.70 -6.00
N ASP A 74 8.59 -5.67 -5.00
CA ASP A 74 8.44 -6.47 -3.77
C ASP A 74 8.35 -5.66 -2.46
N ASP A 75 8.39 -4.33 -2.55
CA ASP A 75 8.36 -3.37 -1.44
C ASP A 75 9.55 -3.40 -0.46
N VAL A 76 10.64 -4.11 -0.80
CA VAL A 76 11.80 -4.32 0.08
C VAL A 76 12.70 -3.08 0.09
N ILE A 77 12.34 -2.10 0.92
CA ILE A 77 13.09 -0.85 1.07
C ILE A 77 13.30 -0.55 2.56
N GLY A 78 14.56 -0.32 2.95
CA GLY A 78 14.92 0.09 4.30
C GLY A 78 14.34 -0.84 5.38
N THR A 79 13.61 -0.29 6.34
CA THR A 79 13.04 -1.06 7.46
C THR A 79 11.59 -1.46 7.27
N ARG A 80 11.02 -1.39 6.06
CA ARG A 80 9.62 -1.77 5.82
C ARG A 80 9.40 -3.23 6.21
N ARG A 81 8.31 -3.49 6.95
CA ARG A 81 7.97 -4.81 7.51
C ARG A 81 6.60 -5.29 7.07
N VAL A 82 5.60 -4.41 7.07
CA VAL A 82 4.25 -4.73 6.61
C VAL A 82 3.80 -3.62 5.67
N SER A 83 3.40 -3.98 4.45
CA SER A 83 2.75 -3.08 3.50
C SER A 83 1.25 -3.14 3.69
N TRP A 84 0.57 -2.00 3.57
CA TRP A 84 -0.88 -1.92 3.67
C TRP A 84 -1.44 -0.88 2.70
N ILE A 85 -2.67 -1.13 2.24
CA ILE A 85 -3.40 -0.27 1.29
C ILE A 85 -4.86 -0.23 1.70
N ILE A 86 -5.37 0.95 2.05
CA ILE A 86 -6.79 1.20 2.29
C ILE A 86 -7.38 1.85 1.04
N TYR A 87 -8.44 1.24 0.52
CA TYR A 87 -9.12 1.70 -0.69
C TYR A 87 -10.26 2.65 -0.35
N LEU A 88 -10.29 3.79 -1.02
CA LEU A 88 -11.24 4.88 -0.80
C LEU A 88 -11.92 5.33 -2.10
N SER A 89 -11.94 4.45 -3.12
CA SER A 89 -12.72 4.65 -4.34
C SER A 89 -14.20 4.78 -4.01
N ASP A 90 -14.97 5.47 -4.87
CA ASP A 90 -16.37 5.81 -4.63
C ASP A 90 -17.23 4.58 -4.20
N PRO A 91 -17.88 4.60 -3.03
CA PRO A 91 -18.73 3.51 -2.57
C PRO A 91 -20.00 3.31 -3.42
N ASP A 92 -20.48 4.35 -4.10
CA ASP A 92 -21.70 4.30 -4.91
C ASP A 92 -21.42 3.80 -6.34
N GLU A 93 -20.15 3.76 -6.75
CA GLU A 93 -19.68 3.17 -8.00
C GLU A 93 -18.68 2.02 -7.75
N PRO A 94 -19.15 0.81 -7.35
CA PRO A 94 -18.26 -0.31 -7.02
C PRO A 94 -17.27 -0.65 -8.13
N TRP A 95 -16.03 -0.95 -7.76
CA TRP A 95 -14.97 -1.29 -8.71
C TRP A 95 -15.19 -2.68 -9.34
N THR A 96 -14.95 -2.81 -10.64
CA THR A 96 -15.10 -4.05 -11.39
C THR A 96 -13.80 -4.45 -12.10
N GLU A 97 -13.70 -5.69 -12.59
CA GLU A 97 -12.54 -6.12 -13.37
C GLU A 97 -12.33 -5.31 -14.65
N ALA A 98 -13.42 -4.82 -15.27
CA ALA A 98 -13.37 -4.00 -16.47
C ALA A 98 -12.72 -2.63 -16.22
N ASP A 99 -12.72 -2.16 -14.98
CA ASP A 99 -12.11 -0.89 -14.58
C ASP A 99 -10.57 -0.99 -14.46
N GLY A 100 -10.01 -2.20 -14.45
CA GLY A 100 -8.57 -2.44 -14.20
C GLY A 100 -8.18 -2.17 -12.75
N GLY A 101 -6.96 -1.69 -12.48
CA GLY A 101 -6.58 -1.18 -11.16
C GLY A 101 -6.48 -2.21 -10.03
N ALA A 102 -6.55 -3.51 -10.32
CA ALA A 102 -6.44 -4.57 -9.32
C ALA A 102 -5.06 -4.59 -8.67
N LEU A 103 -5.00 -4.96 -7.39
CA LEU A 103 -3.77 -5.43 -6.76
C LEU A 103 -3.48 -6.84 -7.30
N GLU A 104 -2.37 -7.00 -8.01
CA GLU A 104 -1.92 -8.27 -8.59
C GLU A 104 -0.83 -8.88 -7.72
N LEU A 105 -0.93 -10.18 -7.41
CA LEU A 105 0.07 -10.92 -6.64
C LEU A 105 0.75 -11.97 -7.52
N TYR A 106 2.08 -12.00 -7.50
CA TYR A 106 2.86 -12.84 -8.38
C TYR A 106 3.50 -14.02 -7.63
N PRO A 107 3.27 -15.27 -8.09
CA PRO A 107 3.96 -16.42 -7.53
C PRO A 107 5.44 -16.39 -7.96
N LEU A 108 6.28 -17.15 -7.25
CA LEU A 108 7.68 -17.35 -7.66
C LEU A 108 7.78 -18.47 -8.71
N LEU A 109 8.84 -18.43 -9.51
CA LEU A 109 9.22 -19.54 -10.38
C LEU A 109 9.82 -20.69 -9.56
N ASP A 110 9.31 -21.90 -9.72
CA ASP A 110 9.78 -23.09 -8.98
C ASP A 110 11.29 -23.32 -9.07
N ALA A 111 11.85 -23.13 -10.27
CA ALA A 111 13.28 -23.36 -10.54
C ALA A 111 14.18 -22.16 -10.27
N LYS A 112 13.63 -20.99 -9.91
CA LYS A 112 14.37 -19.75 -9.69
C LYS A 112 13.82 -19.00 -8.47
N PRO A 113 14.37 -19.27 -7.28
CA PRO A 113 14.07 -18.50 -6.09
C PRO A 113 14.24 -17.00 -6.35
N HIS A 114 13.38 -16.17 -5.77
CA HIS A 114 13.40 -14.71 -5.92
C HIS A 114 13.07 -14.15 -7.32
N THR A 115 12.66 -15.00 -8.26
CA THR A 115 12.16 -14.55 -9.57
C THR A 115 10.64 -14.71 -9.63
N PRO A 116 9.86 -13.62 -9.81
CA PRO A 116 8.42 -13.73 -9.98
C PRO A 116 8.08 -14.37 -11.34
N HIS A 117 6.95 -15.07 -11.38
CA HIS A 117 6.33 -15.50 -12.62
C HIS A 117 5.87 -14.28 -13.44
N VAL A 118 5.76 -14.41 -14.76
CA VAL A 118 5.37 -13.28 -15.65
C VAL A 118 3.89 -12.90 -15.52
N ASN A 119 3.07 -13.82 -15.04
CA ASN A 119 1.63 -13.64 -14.84
C ASN A 119 1.30 -13.73 -13.34
N PRO A 120 0.40 -12.88 -12.83
CA PRO A 120 -0.07 -12.97 -11.45
C PRO A 120 -0.97 -14.21 -11.26
N SER A 121 -0.98 -14.75 -10.04
CA SER A 121 -1.84 -15.87 -9.65
C SER A 121 -3.11 -15.43 -8.92
N ALA A 122 -3.11 -14.21 -8.35
CA ALA A 122 -4.26 -13.64 -7.66
C ALA A 122 -4.41 -12.16 -7.99
N ARG A 123 -5.67 -11.69 -7.98
CA ARG A 123 -6.05 -10.30 -8.20
C ARG A 123 -7.11 -9.89 -7.19
N HIS A 124 -6.96 -8.71 -6.60
CA HIS A 124 -7.93 -8.15 -5.66
C HIS A 124 -8.39 -6.77 -6.14
N LEU A 125 -9.70 -6.59 -6.25
CA LEU A 125 -10.30 -5.32 -6.66
C LEU A 125 -10.32 -4.31 -5.49
N PRO A 126 -10.11 -3.00 -5.75
CA PRO A 126 -10.08 -1.96 -4.74
C PRO A 126 -11.50 -1.54 -4.32
N GLY A 127 -12.14 -2.30 -3.42
CA GLY A 127 -13.45 -1.96 -2.87
C GLY A 127 -13.37 -0.88 -1.78
N PHE A 128 -14.34 0.04 -1.72
CA PHE A 128 -14.36 1.07 -0.68
C PHE A 128 -14.25 0.48 0.74
N ASN A 129 -13.43 1.11 1.58
CA ASN A 129 -13.21 0.74 2.97
C ASN A 129 -12.70 -0.71 3.16
N THR A 130 -12.06 -1.26 2.15
CA THR A 130 -11.31 -2.52 2.26
C THR A 130 -9.82 -2.24 2.44
N CYS A 131 -9.13 -3.16 3.12
CA CYS A 131 -7.69 -3.06 3.38
C CYS A 131 -6.99 -4.32 2.85
N ALA A 132 -6.00 -4.13 1.98
CA ALA A 132 -5.04 -5.18 1.62
C ALA A 132 -3.78 -5.00 2.46
N MET A 133 -3.21 -6.11 2.93
CA MET A 133 -2.04 -6.08 3.81
C MET A 133 -1.20 -7.34 3.66
N PHE A 134 0.12 -7.20 3.69
CA PHE A 134 1.05 -8.32 3.60
C PHE A 134 2.41 -7.96 4.22
N THR A 135 3.11 -8.99 4.71
CA THR A 135 4.48 -8.86 5.22
C THR A 135 5.45 -8.68 4.05
N VAL A 136 6.29 -7.65 4.13
CA VAL A 136 7.36 -7.39 3.17
C VAL A 136 8.43 -8.44 3.34
N THR A 137 8.67 -9.22 2.28
CA THR A 137 9.55 -10.39 2.32
C THR A 137 10.51 -10.37 1.12
N PRO A 138 11.84 -10.21 1.35
CA PRO A 138 12.85 -10.14 0.30
C PRO A 138 12.72 -11.22 -0.78
N GLY A 139 12.51 -10.76 -2.02
CA GLY A 139 12.33 -11.63 -3.18
C GLY A 139 11.14 -12.58 -3.10
N LYS A 140 10.08 -12.26 -2.34
CA LYS A 140 8.86 -13.07 -2.27
C LYS A 140 7.57 -12.27 -2.40
N SER A 141 7.49 -11.08 -1.81
CA SER A 141 6.28 -10.25 -1.77
C SER A 141 6.00 -9.49 -3.07
N PHE A 142 6.17 -10.16 -4.23
CA PHE A 142 5.99 -9.53 -5.52
C PHE A 142 4.53 -9.20 -5.82
N HIS A 143 4.28 -7.95 -6.16
CA HIS A 143 2.96 -7.43 -6.47
C HIS A 143 3.02 -6.25 -7.43
N ALA A 144 1.88 -5.93 -8.04
CA ALA A 144 1.70 -4.79 -8.94
C ALA A 144 0.33 -4.14 -8.75
N VAL A 145 0.15 -2.94 -9.28
CA VAL A 145 -1.17 -2.35 -9.52
C VAL A 145 -1.41 -2.38 -11.01
N GLN A 146 -2.38 -3.22 -11.43
CA GLN A 146 -2.84 -3.31 -12.80
C GLN A 146 -3.19 -1.90 -13.32
N GLU A 147 -2.95 -1.66 -14.61
CA GLU A 147 -3.36 -0.41 -15.24
C GLU A 147 -4.86 -0.13 -15.01
N VAL A 148 -5.20 1.11 -14.66
CA VAL A 148 -6.59 1.56 -14.57
C VAL A 148 -7.11 1.85 -15.96
N PHE A 149 -8.13 1.10 -16.38
CA PHE A 149 -8.79 1.25 -17.69
C PHE A 149 -9.97 2.22 -17.65
N ALA A 150 -10.54 2.46 -16.46
CA ALA A 150 -11.64 3.40 -16.30
C ALA A 150 -11.20 4.84 -16.61
N ARG A 151 -12.02 5.58 -17.39
CA ARG A 151 -11.71 6.95 -17.83
C ARG A 151 -12.03 8.00 -16.78
N ASP A 152 -13.21 7.89 -16.18
CA ASP A 152 -13.78 8.93 -15.32
C ASP A 152 -13.93 8.49 -13.86
N LYS A 153 -13.36 7.33 -13.52
CA LYS A 153 -13.43 6.71 -12.19
C LYS A 153 -12.02 6.53 -11.62
N PRO A 154 -11.49 7.49 -10.86
CA PRO A 154 -10.16 7.40 -10.28
C PRO A 154 -10.13 6.41 -9.10
N ARG A 155 -9.10 5.57 -9.04
CA ARG A 155 -8.84 4.68 -7.90
C ARG A 155 -8.10 5.46 -6.83
N LEU A 156 -8.77 5.76 -5.72
CA LEU A 156 -8.18 6.43 -4.56
C LEU A 156 -7.76 5.41 -3.52
N SER A 157 -6.56 5.56 -2.98
CA SER A 157 -6.09 4.77 -1.85
C SER A 157 -5.18 5.57 -0.93
N ILE A 158 -5.12 5.15 0.33
CA ILE A 158 -4.00 5.48 1.21
C ILE A 158 -3.17 4.21 1.35
N GLN A 159 -1.89 4.32 1.07
CA GLN A 159 -0.95 3.22 1.22
C GLN A 159 0.17 3.61 2.18
N GLY A 160 0.74 2.63 2.84
CA GLY A 160 1.85 2.88 3.75
C GLY A 160 2.51 1.62 4.23
N TRP A 161 3.47 1.82 5.13
CA TRP A 161 4.25 0.75 5.71
C TRP A 161 4.32 0.88 7.22
N TYR A 162 4.31 -0.27 7.90
CA TYR A 162 4.87 -0.38 9.24
C TYR A 162 6.33 -0.76 9.13
N HIS A 163 7.15 -0.18 9.99
CA HIS A 163 8.59 -0.41 10.00
C HIS A 163 8.99 -1.36 11.12
N ALA A 164 10.03 -2.15 10.89
CA ALA A 164 10.74 -2.85 11.94
C ALA A 164 11.76 -1.91 12.62
N PRO A 165 12.20 -2.24 13.85
CA PRO A 165 13.28 -1.52 14.53
C PRO A 165 14.62 -1.58 13.76
N THR A 166 14.84 -2.67 13.02
CA THR A 166 16.04 -2.90 12.22
C THR A 166 15.68 -3.39 10.83
N GLU A 167 16.64 -3.27 9.92
CA GLU A 167 16.53 -3.76 8.55
C GLU A 167 16.38 -5.30 8.51
N PRO A 168 15.54 -5.86 7.60
CA PRO A 168 15.44 -7.30 7.44
C PRO A 168 16.74 -7.94 6.91
N GLU A 169 16.99 -9.19 7.29
CA GLU A 169 18.07 -10.01 6.75
C GLU A 169 17.74 -10.45 5.30
N GLY A 170 18.77 -10.70 4.49
CA GLY A 170 18.60 -11.21 3.11
C GLY A 170 18.16 -10.17 2.09
N LYS A 171 18.50 -8.90 2.30
CA LYS A 171 18.43 -7.88 1.24
C LYS A 171 19.63 -8.09 0.32
N GLU A 172 19.37 -8.44 -0.92
CA GLU A 172 20.36 -8.43 -2.00
C GLU A 172 20.08 -7.26 -2.95
#